data_AF-A0A2R6J4M1-F1
#
_entry.id   AF-A0A2R6J4M1-F1
#
_cell.length_a   1.000
_cell.length_b   1.000
_cell.length_c   1.000
_cell.angle_alpha   90.00
_cell.angle_beta   90.00
_cell.angle_gamma   90.00
#
_symmetry.space_group_name_H-M   'P 1'
#
loop_
_entity.id
_entity.type
_entity.pdbx_description
1 polymer ?
#
loop_
_entity_poly.entity_id
_entity_poly.type
_entity_poly.pdbx_seq_one_letter_code
_entity_poly.pdbx_strand_id
1 'polypeptide(L)'
;ALLRDPTASGSDLAAAADVSRSTVSKYAAELESAGLLSRADGYAVQRPETLLTLVVRYADSFGPKAVALAGEADGLVAYDP
;
A
#
# COMPACT_ATOMS: atom_id res chain seq x y z
N ALA A 1 0.14 4.75 -1.68
CA ALA A 1 1.36 5.47 -1.27
C ALA A 1 2.53 4.51 -1.22
N LEU A 2 2.58 3.54 -0.29
CA LEU A 2 3.72 2.60 -0.18
C LEU A 2 4.06 1.80 -1.45
N LEU A 3 3.07 1.44 -2.26
CA LEU A 3 3.32 0.76 -3.56
C LEU A 3 3.99 1.67 -4.61
N ARG A 4 3.92 3.00 -4.46
CA ARG A 4 4.58 3.99 -5.33
C ARG A 4 5.88 4.52 -4.72
N ASP A 5 5.86 4.74 -3.41
CA ASP A 5 6.98 5.24 -2.62
C ASP A 5 7.14 4.37 -1.36
N PRO A 6 8.06 3.40 -1.37
CA PRO A 6 8.30 2.53 -0.23
C PRO A 6 8.95 3.25 0.96
N THR A 7 9.39 4.50 0.79
CA THR A 7 10.00 5.31 1.86
C THR A 7 8.97 6.19 2.59
N ALA A 8 7.71 6.18 2.15
CA ALA A 8 6.64 7.00 2.74
C ALA A 8 6.46 6.72 4.24
N SER A 9 6.50 7.78 5.03
CA SER A 9 6.32 7.72 6.48
C SER A 9 4.84 7.58 6.87
N GLY A 10 4.57 7.21 8.13
CA GLY A 10 3.21 7.19 8.65
C GLY A 10 2.48 8.55 8.60
N SER A 11 3.22 9.66 8.64
CA SER A 11 2.66 10.99 8.39
C SER A 11 2.26 11.21 6.94
N ASP A 12 3.05 10.73 5.98
CA ASP A 12 2.73 10.85 4.56
C ASP A 12 1.50 10.02 4.22
N LEU A 13 1.38 8.83 4.82
CA LEU A 13 0.18 8.00 4.69
C LEU A 13 -1.06 8.67 5.27
N ALA A 14 -0.94 9.28 6.45
CA ALA A 14 -2.04 9.99 7.10
C ALA A 14 -2.52 11.17 6.24
N ALA A 15 -1.59 11.98 5.74
CA ALA A 15 -1.90 13.11 4.85
C ALA A 15 -2.52 12.63 3.52
N ALA A 16 -1.96 11.61 2.88
CA ALA A 16 -2.44 11.10 1.60
C ALA A 16 -3.83 10.44 1.69
N ALA A 17 -4.15 9.83 2.82
CA ALA A 17 -5.45 9.20 3.07
C ALA A 17 -6.47 10.14 3.74
N ASP A 18 -6.05 11.36 4.12
CA ASP A 18 -6.86 12.32 4.88
C ASP A 18 -7.42 11.73 6.19
N VAL A 19 -6.54 11.09 6.96
CA VAL A 19 -6.88 10.46 8.25
C VAL A 19 -5.84 10.80 9.31
N SER A 20 -6.14 10.47 10.57
CA SER A 20 -5.16 10.62 11.65
C SER A 20 -4.02 9.61 11.56
N ARG A 21 -2.86 9.94 12.15
CA ARG A 21 -1.75 8.99 12.33
C ARG A 21 -2.15 7.76 13.16
N SER A 22 -3.10 7.91 14.09
CA SER A 22 -3.60 6.78 14.89
C SER A 22 -4.40 5.79 14.04
N THR A 23 -5.21 6.26 13.08
CA THR A 23 -5.91 5.40 12.12
C THR A 23 -4.94 4.64 11.24
N VAL A 24 -3.89 5.31 10.72
CA VAL A 24 -2.82 4.63 9.97
C VAL A 24 -2.16 3.55 10.82
N SER A 25 -1.80 3.87 12.07
CA SER A 25 -1.13 2.92 12.97
C SER A 25 -1.99 1.70 13.28
N LYS A 26 -3.31 1.88 13.44
CA LYS A 26 -4.26 0.78 13.63
C LYS A 26 -4.24 -0.18 12.44
N TYR A 27 -4.48 0.32 11.22
CA TYR A 27 -4.52 -0.54 10.04
C TYR A 27 -3.15 -1.13 9.69
N ALA A 28 -2.05 -0.42 10.00
CA ALA A 28 -0.70 -0.96 9.86
C ALA A 28 -0.48 -2.19 10.76
N ALA A 29 -1.02 -2.20 11.99
CA ALA A 29 -0.95 -3.36 12.88
C ALA A 29 -1.79 -4.55 12.36
N GLU A 30 -2.95 -4.28 11.75
CA GLU A 30 -3.77 -5.32 11.10
C GLU A 30 -3.03 -5.94 9.90
N LEU A 31 -2.40 -5.12 9.06
CA LEU A 31 -1.59 -5.59 7.93
C LEU A 31 -0.34 -6.35 8.38
N GLU A 32 0.29 -5.94 9.49
CA GLU A 32 1.40 -6.67 10.09
C GLU A 32 0.98 -8.04 10.60
N SER A 33 -0.16 -8.12 11.27
CA SER A 33 -0.74 -9.39 11.73
C SER A 33 -1.08 -10.33 10.57
N ALA A 34 -1.43 -9.76 9.40
CA ALA A 34 -1.69 -10.51 8.16
C ALA A 34 -0.41 -10.84 7.37
N GLY A 35 0.78 -10.43 7.82
CA GLY A 35 2.04 -10.64 7.12
C GLY A 35 2.20 -9.82 5.84
N LEU A 36 1.46 -8.72 5.69
CA LEU A 36 1.48 -7.85 4.51
C LEU A 36 2.36 -6.61 4.70
N LEU A 37 2.66 -6.24 5.95
CA LEU A 37 3.43 -5.04 6.30
C LEU A 37 4.38 -5.36 7.47
N SER A 38 5.61 -4.86 7.43
CA SER A 38 6.48 -4.79 8.61
C SER A 38 6.46 -3.37 9.17
N ARG A 39 6.55 -3.25 10.49
CA ARG A 39 6.62 -1.98 11.21
C ARG A 39 7.94 -1.78 11.96
N ALA A 40 8.90 -2.69 11.81
CA ALA A 40 10.14 -2.72 12.60
C ALA A 40 11.01 -1.47 12.38
N ASP A 41 11.17 -1.04 11.13
CA ASP A 41 12.01 0.09 10.71
C ASP A 41 11.21 1.06 9.82
N GLY A 42 10.03 1.47 10.30
CA GLY A 42 9.03 2.14 9.47
C GLY A 42 8.12 1.15 8.75
N TYR A 43 7.36 1.63 7.77
CA TYR A 43 6.36 0.81 7.08
C TYR A 43 6.92 0.19 5.80
N ALA A 44 7.11 -1.12 5.80
CA ALA A 44 7.64 -1.87 4.66
C ALA A 44 6.65 -2.94 4.20
N VAL A 45 6.21 -2.86 2.94
CA VAL A 45 5.32 -3.87 2.34
C VAL A 45 6.08 -5.19 2.16
N GLN A 46 5.53 -6.29 2.70
CA GLN A 46 6.20 -7.60 2.69
C GLN A 46 5.86 -8.45 1.45
N ARG A 47 4.70 -8.20 0.84
CA ARG A 47 4.22 -8.96 -0.33
C ARG A 47 3.71 -8.00 -1.41
N PRO A 48 4.58 -7.17 -1.99
CA PRO A 48 4.17 -6.10 -2.89
C PRO A 48 3.44 -6.61 -4.12
N GLU A 49 3.86 -7.73 -4.71
CA GLU A 49 3.23 -8.34 -5.89
C GLU A 49 1.82 -8.85 -5.55
N THR A 50 1.67 -9.46 -4.38
CA THR A 50 0.36 -9.94 -3.90
C THR A 50 -0.58 -8.76 -3.66
N LEU A 51 -0.11 -7.70 -3.00
CA LEU A 51 -0.89 -6.50 -2.76
C LEU A 51 -1.26 -5.77 -4.05
N LEU A 52 -0.32 -5.59 -4.97
CA LEU A 52 -0.57 -4.97 -6.27
C LEU A 52 -1.60 -5.78 -7.06
N THR A 53 -1.48 -7.12 -7.09
CA THR A 53 -2.44 -8.00 -7.76
C THR A 53 -3.85 -7.85 -7.17
N LEU A 54 -3.97 -7.79 -5.85
CA LEU A 54 -5.26 -7.59 -5.18
C LEU A 54 -5.86 -6.21 -5.49
N VAL A 55 -5.03 -5.14 -5.46
CA VAL A 55 -5.50 -3.79 -5.80
C VAL A 55 -5.95 -3.72 -7.25
N VAL A 56 -5.20 -4.29 -8.19
CA VAL A 56 -5.60 -4.34 -9.61
C VAL A 56 -6.91 -5.12 -9.79
N ARG A 57 -7.02 -6.29 -9.16
CA ARG A 57 -8.21 -7.15 -9.28
C ARG A 57 -9.48 -6.51 -8.71
N TYR A 58 -9.35 -5.73 -7.64
CA TYR A 58 -10.48 -5.17 -6.89
C TYR A 58 -10.51 -3.64 -6.90
N ALA A 59 -9.89 -3.00 -7.90
CA ALA A 59 -9.66 -1.55 -7.92
C ALA A 59 -10.97 -0.74 -7.75
N ASP A 60 -12.02 -1.14 -8.46
CA ASP A 60 -13.34 -0.49 -8.40
C ASP A 60 -14.00 -0.58 -7.01
N SER A 61 -13.58 -1.53 -6.17
CA SER A 61 -14.08 -1.68 -4.80
C SER A 61 -13.39 -0.74 -3.80
N PHE A 62 -12.22 -0.20 -4.15
CA PHE A 62 -11.41 0.68 -3.28
C PHE A 62 -11.47 2.16 -3.67
N GLY A 63 -12.17 2.49 -4.76
CA GLY A 63 -12.42 3.86 -5.21
C GLY A 63 -11.33 4.46 -6.11
N PRO A 64 -11.43 5.76 -6.45
CA PRO A 64 -10.68 6.36 -7.56
C PRO A 64 -9.15 6.28 -7.42
N LYS A 65 -8.61 6.36 -6.19
CA LYS A 65 -7.16 6.28 -5.96
C LYS A 65 -6.60 4.88 -6.28
N ALA A 66 -7.40 3.82 -6.07
CA ALA A 66 -7.02 2.46 -6.40
C ALA A 66 -7.12 2.19 -7.90
N VAL A 67 -8.17 2.71 -8.55
CA VAL A 67 -8.30 2.68 -10.02
C VAL A 67 -7.12 3.37 -10.69
N ALA A 68 -6.72 4.55 -10.21
CA ALA A 68 -5.54 5.24 -10.71
C ALA A 68 -4.24 4.44 -10.53
N LEU A 69 -4.04 3.82 -9.36
CA LEU A 69 -2.88 2.95 -9.12
C LEU A 69 -2.89 1.73 -10.06
N ALA A 70 -4.05 1.10 -10.25
CA ALA A 70 -4.18 -0.08 -11.10
C ALA A 70 -3.84 0.24 -12.57
N GLY A 71 -4.18 1.45 -13.04
CA GLY A 71 -3.80 1.94 -14.38
C GLY A 71 -2.31 2.24 -14.56
N GLU A 72 -1.53 2.33 -13.47
CA GLU A 72 -0.08 2.55 -13.47
C GLU A 72 0.70 1.27 -13.11
N ALA A 73 0.02 0.13 -12.96
CA ALA A 73 0.60 -1.08 -12.39
C ALA A 73 1.75 -1.67 -13.24
N ASP A 74 1.73 -1.46 -14.55
CA ASP A 74 2.78 -1.85 -15.48
C ASP A 74 4.11 -1.14 -15.20
N GLY A 75 4.07 0.08 -14.64
CA GLY A 75 5.26 0.81 -14.20
C GLY A 75 5.80 0.40 -12.83
N LEU A 76 5.05 -0.41 -12.07
CA LEU A 76 5.40 -0.83 -10.70
C LEU A 76 5.90 -2.29 -10.61
N VAL A 77 5.88 -3.03 -11.72
CA VAL A 77 6.31 -4.43 -11.79
C VAL A 77 7.29 -4.60 -12.94
N ALA A 78 8.37 -5.33 -12.67
CA ALA A 78 9.26 -5.86 -13.69
C ALA A 78 9.18 -7.39 -13.67
N TYR A 79 9.19 -8.00 -14.85
CA TYR A 79 9.22 -9.45 -15.01
C TYR A 79 10.58 -9.85 -15.61
N ASP A 80 11.31 -10.71 -14.90
CA ASP A 80 12.59 -11.26 -15.33
C ASP A 80 12.45 -12.79 -15.52
N PRO A 81 12.31 -13.28 -16.77
CA PRO A 81 12.08 -14.70 -17.10
C PRO A 81 13.31 -15.60 -17.04
#